data_AF-X1KJK4-F1
#
_entry.id   AF-X1KJK4-F1
#
_cell.length_a   1.000
_cell.length_b   1.000
_cell.length_c   1.000
_cell.angle_alpha   90.00
_cell.angle_beta   90.00
_cell.angle_gamma   90.00
#
_symmetry.space_group_name_H-M   'P 1'
#
loop_
_entity.id
_entity.type
_entity.pdbx_description
1 polymer ?
#
loop_
_entity_poly.entity_id
_entity_poly.type
_entity_poly.pdbx_seq_one_letter_code
_entity_poly.pdbx_strand_id
1 'polypeptide(L)' 'MAATLLALPGSEIGLTISALRELGTQKIGVSHCTGLPATVIMAQEFGDKFFFSNAGTRINLP' A
#
# COMPACT_ATOMS: atom_id res chain seq x y z
N MET A 1 -13.52 -16.05 12.63
CA MET A 1 -12.22 -15.73 13.24
C MET A 1 -11.16 -15.69 12.14
N ALA A 2 -11.12 -14.64 11.30
CA ALA A 2 -10.24 -14.60 10.12
C ALA A 2 -9.96 -13.17 9.63
N ALA A 3 -9.69 -12.22 10.54
CA ALA A 3 -9.50 -10.81 10.17
C ALA A 3 -8.15 -10.19 10.62
N THR A 4 -7.21 -10.95 11.21
CA THR A 4 -6.05 -10.33 11.88
C THR A 4 -4.68 -10.83 11.40
N LEU A 5 -4.59 -11.79 10.46
CA LEU A 5 -3.29 -12.35 10.03
C LEU A 5 -2.52 -11.47 9.02
N LEU A 6 -3.15 -10.43 8.46
CA LEU A 6 -2.55 -9.63 7.39
C LEU A 6 -1.76 -8.39 7.88
N ALA A 7 -1.93 -7.99 9.14
CA ALA A 7 -1.30 -6.79 9.70
C ALA A 7 -0.35 -7.10 10.88
N LEU A 8 0.31 -8.26 10.87
CA LEU A 8 1.31 -8.58 11.89
C LEU A 8 2.68 -7.98 11.50
N PRO A 9 3.37 -7.30 12.43
CA PRO A 9 4.79 -6.99 12.28
C PRO A 9 5.56 -8.30 12.08
N GLY A 10 6.21 -8.45 10.92
CA GLY A 10 6.87 -9.69 10.47
C GLY A 10 6.31 -10.31 9.18
N SER A 11 5.18 -9.82 8.66
CA SER A 11 4.76 -10.14 7.28
C SER A 11 5.52 -9.30 6.25
N GLU A 12 5.78 -9.85 5.06
CA GLU A 12 6.43 -9.14 3.93
C GLU A 12 5.77 -7.78 3.66
N ILE A 13 4.43 -7.71 3.78
CA ILE A 13 3.67 -6.47 3.57
C ILE A 13 3.90 -5.46 4.69
N GLY A 14 3.96 -5.91 5.94
CA GLY A 14 4.24 -5.05 7.10
C GLY A 14 5.63 -4.43 7.04
N LEU A 15 6.65 -5.21 6.66
CA LEU A 15 8.01 -4.70 6.46
C LEU A 15 8.05 -3.66 5.34
N THR A 16 7.35 -3.91 4.24
CA THR A 16 7.22 -2.97 3.12
C THR A 16 6.57 -1.66 3.56
N ILE A 17 5.48 -1.73 4.34
CA ILE A 17 4.79 -0.55 4.87
C ILE A 17 5.72 0.27 5.77
N SER A 18 6.42 -0.39 6.70
CA SER A 18 7.38 0.29 7.58
C SER A 18 8.49 0.99 6.79
N ALA A 19 9.10 0.31 5.82
CA ALA A 19 10.13 0.90 4.98
C ALA A 19 9.62 2.12 4.17
N LEU A 20 8.41 2.04 3.60
CA LEU A 20 7.79 3.17 2.89
C LEU A 20 7.50 4.35 3.82
N ARG A 21 7.14 4.09 5.08
CA ARG A 21 6.96 5.15 6.10
C ARG A 21 8.29 5.82 6.46
N GLU A 22 9.34 5.04 6.67
CA GLU A 22 10.69 5.55 6.97
C GLU A 22 11.26 6.38 5.82
N LEU A 23 11.00 6.00 4.57
CA LEU A 23 11.38 6.75 3.38
C LEU A 23 10.60 8.07 3.19
N GLY A 24 9.54 8.29 3.96
CA GLY A 24 8.74 9.51 3.87
C GLY A 24 8.00 9.66 2.53
N THR A 25 7.61 8.55 1.90
CA THR A 25 7.01 8.58 0.54
C THR A 25 5.75 9.44 0.50
N GLN A 26 5.66 10.34 -0.49
CA GLN A 26 4.57 11.31 -0.59
C GLN A 26 3.29 10.73 -1.23
N LYS A 27 3.45 9.85 -2.21
CA LYS A 27 2.37 9.15 -2.92
C LYS A 27 2.77 7.70 -3.18
N ILE A 28 1.83 6.77 -3.03
CA ILE A 28 2.04 5.33 -3.24
C ILE A 28 0.98 4.82 -4.21
N GLY A 29 1.44 4.25 -5.32
CA GLY A 29 0.61 3.63 -6.33
C GLY A 29 0.91 2.14 -6.44
N VAL A 30 -0.11 1.29 -6.34
CA VAL A 30 0.02 -0.16 -6.52
C VAL A 30 -0.75 -0.64 -7.74
N SER A 31 -0.35 -1.79 -8.29
CA SER A 31 -0.92 -2.36 -9.52
C SER A 31 -1.11 -3.88 -9.38
N HIS A 32 -1.19 -4.59 -10.50
CA HIS A 32 -1.64 -5.98 -10.59
C HIS A 32 -0.92 -6.94 -9.64
N CYS A 33 0.42 -6.94 -9.63
CA CYS A 33 1.20 -7.94 -8.89
C CYS A 33 1.14 -7.77 -7.36
N THR A 34 0.69 -6.62 -6.85
CA THR A 34 0.51 -6.39 -5.42
C THR A 34 -0.61 -7.26 -4.86
N GLY A 35 -1.61 -7.60 -5.68
CA GLY A 35 -2.74 -8.42 -5.27
C GLY A 35 -3.73 -7.68 -4.37
N LEU A 36 -4.99 -8.13 -4.40
CA LEU A 36 -6.10 -7.44 -3.73
C LEU A 36 -5.92 -7.31 -2.21
N PRO A 37 -5.49 -8.33 -1.46
CA PRO A 37 -5.35 -8.21 -0.01
C PRO A 37 -4.32 -7.15 0.41
N ALA A 38 -3.11 -7.19 -0.16
CA ALA A 38 -2.07 -6.21 0.14
C ALA A 38 -2.45 -4.80 -0.32
N THR A 39 -3.14 -4.70 -1.46
CA THR A 39 -3.66 -3.42 -1.96
C THR A 39 -4.63 -2.77 -0.98
N VAL A 40 -5.57 -3.54 -0.41
CA VAL A 40 -6.53 -3.01 0.58
C VAL A 40 -5.82 -2.55 1.85
N ILE A 41 -4.84 -3.31 2.34
CA ILE A 41 -4.05 -2.93 3.52
C ILE A 41 -3.28 -1.65 3.25
N MET A 42 -2.58 -1.55 2.11
CA MET A 42 -1.85 -0.33 1.74
C MET A 42 -2.77 0.88 1.58
N ALA A 43 -3.97 0.69 1.02
CA ALA A 43 -4.96 1.76 0.92
C ALA A 43 -5.40 2.26 2.31
N GLN A 44 -5.61 1.36 3.27
CA GLN A 44 -5.95 1.71 4.66
C GLN A 44 -4.79 2.42 5.36
N GLU A 45 -3.56 1.94 5.19
CA GLU A 45 -2.37 2.47 5.88
C GLU A 45 -1.92 3.85 5.37
N PHE A 46 -2.06 4.10 4.07
CA PHE A 46 -1.55 5.32 3.43
C PHE A 46 -2.63 6.32 3.03
N GLY A 47 -3.92 5.97 3.06
CA GLY A 47 -5.04 6.89 2.92
C GLY A 47 -4.91 7.80 1.70
N ASP A 48 -4.94 9.12 1.91
CA ASP A 48 -4.85 10.13 0.84
C ASP A 48 -3.54 10.10 0.03
N LYS A 49 -2.50 9.42 0.55
CA LYS A 49 -1.25 9.21 -0.18
C LYS A 49 -1.35 8.05 -1.16
N PHE A 50 -2.34 7.17 -1.02
CA PHE A 50 -2.52 5.99 -1.85
C PHE A 50 -3.34 6.26 -3.11
N PHE A 51 -3.04 5.53 -4.20
CA PHE A 51 -3.90 5.45 -5.38
C PHE A 51 -3.75 4.11 -6.11
N PHE A 52 -4.76 3.75 -6.91
CA PHE A 52 -4.67 2.59 -7.81
C PHE A 52 -3.97 2.98 -9.12
N SER A 53 -2.80 2.40 -9.36
CA SER A 53 -2.01 2.62 -10.58
C SER A 53 -2.44 1.66 -11.68
N ASN A 54 -3.66 1.86 -12.18
CA ASN A 54 -4.20 1.10 -13.29
C ASN A 54 -3.72 1.68 -14.62
N ALA A 55 -3.86 0.90 -15.70
CA ALA A 55 -3.59 1.40 -17.04
C ALA A 55 -4.46 2.65 -17.32
N GLY A 56 -3.81 3.75 -17.72
CA GLY A 56 -4.47 5.03 -17.97
C GLY A 56 -4.66 5.92 -16.74
N THR A 57 -4.30 5.46 -15.52
CA THR A 57 -4.28 6.34 -14.35
C THR A 57 -3.30 7.50 -14.58
N ARG A 58 -3.78 8.73 -14.38
CA ARG A 58 -2.95 9.95 -14.38
C ARG A 58 -3.02 10.58 -13.00
N ILE A 59 -1.86 10.92 -12.45
CA ILE A 59 -1.73 11.68 -11.21
C ILE A 59 -0.86 12.90 -11.47
N ASN A 60 -1.04 13.94 -10.67
CA ASN A 60 -0.12 15.06 -10.62
C ASN A 60 0.70 14.95 -9.34
N LEU A 61 2.02 15.01 -9.47
CA LEU A 61 2.94 15.06 -8.35
C LEU A 61 3.29 16.53 -8.07
N PRO A 62 3.53 16.91 -6.79
CA PRO A 62 4.03 18.24 -6.46
C PRO A 62 5.42 18.52 -7.04
#